data_AF-A0A9C9NHI8-F1
#
_entry.id   AF-A0A9C9NHI8-F1
#
_cell.length_a   1.000
_cell.length_b   1.000
_cell.length_c   1.000
_cell.angle_alpha   90.00
_cell.angle_beta   90.00
_cell.angle_gamma   90.00
#
_symmetry.space_group_name_H-M   'P 1'
#
loop_
_entity.id
_entity.type
_entity.pdbx_description
1 polymer ?
#
loop_
_entity_poly.entity_id
_entity_poly.type
_entity_poly.pdbx_seq_one_letter_code
_entity_poly.pdbx_strand_id
1 'polypeptide(L)'
;MSEVVMKLVGLVAGIPTMYDGLYLVHYDPSTLEDTGSIVLSATADKAEAKRYPSLIELRAEWARSIGQRPDGRQDRPLTAFTIEIENAD
;
A
#
# COMPACT_ATOMS: atom_id res chain seq x y z
N MET A 1 2.61 -5.38 21.91
CA MET A 1 1.79 -5.44 20.68
C MET A 1 2.75 -5.75 19.55
N SER A 2 2.48 -6.77 18.74
CA SER A 2 3.37 -7.12 17.63
C SER A 2 3.09 -6.21 16.44
N GLU A 3 4.13 -5.55 15.94
CA GLU A 3 4.05 -4.73 14.73
C GLU A 3 3.85 -5.64 13.51
N VAL A 4 3.25 -5.08 12.45
CA VAL A 4 3.01 -5.78 11.19
C VAL A 4 3.53 -4.96 10.01
N VAL A 5 3.82 -5.64 8.90
CA VAL A 5 4.28 -5.04 7.65
C VAL A 5 3.37 -5.47 6.49
N MET A 6 3.29 -4.63 5.47
CA MET A 6 2.49 -4.87 4.27
C MET A 6 3.39 -5.29 3.12
N LYS A 7 3.13 -6.46 2.54
CA LYS A 7 3.80 -6.96 1.35
C LYS A 7 2.84 -6.91 0.16
N LEU A 8 3.27 -6.30 -0.93
CA LEU A 8 2.51 -6.19 -2.16
C LEU A 8 2.74 -7.46 -2.98
N VAL A 9 1.69 -8.23 -3.26
CA VAL A 9 1.82 -9.53 -3.96
C VAL A 9 1.62 -9.37 -5.47
N GLY A 10 0.76 -8.44 -5.87
CA GLY A 10 0.43 -8.17 -7.26
C GLY A 10 -0.86 -7.38 -7.37
N LEU A 11 -1.24 -7.00 -8.58
CA LEU A 11 -2.53 -6.34 -8.79
C LEU A 11 -3.69 -7.34 -8.67
N VAL A 12 -4.84 -6.87 -8.18
CA VAL A 12 -6.10 -7.64 -8.14
C VAL A 12 -6.52 -8.08 -9.55
N ALA A 13 -6.12 -7.34 -10.58
CA ALA A 13 -6.34 -7.68 -11.98
C ALA A 13 -5.44 -8.82 -12.51
N GLY A 14 -4.52 -9.35 -11.70
CA GLY A 14 -3.56 -10.39 -12.09
C GLY A 14 -2.43 -9.91 -13.01
N ILE A 15 -2.29 -8.59 -13.17
CA ILE A 15 -1.23 -7.98 -13.97
C ILE A 15 0.02 -7.85 -13.08
N PRO A 16 1.18 -8.39 -13.51
CA PRO A 16 2.42 -8.25 -12.76
C PRO A 16 2.88 -6.79 -12.64
N THR A 17 3.52 -6.46 -11.53
CA THR A 17 4.13 -5.13 -11.31
C THR A 17 5.56 -5.24 -10.82
N MET A 18 6.29 -4.13 -10.91
CA MET A 18 7.62 -4.02 -10.30
C MET A 18 7.61 -4.10 -8.76
N TYR A 19 6.42 -4.05 -8.15
CA TYR A 19 6.25 -4.09 -6.69
C TYR A 19 5.92 -5.48 -6.15
N ASP A 20 5.72 -6.47 -7.04
CA ASP A 20 5.30 -7.80 -6.65
C ASP A 20 6.37 -8.48 -5.76
N GLY A 21 5.92 -8.98 -4.61
CA GLY A 21 6.78 -9.58 -3.59
C GLY A 21 7.52 -8.59 -2.69
N LEU A 22 7.37 -7.27 -2.90
CA LEU A 22 8.08 -6.24 -2.14
C LEU A 22 7.25 -5.74 -0.93
N TYR A 23 7.94 -5.31 0.11
CA TYR A 23 7.35 -4.68 1.29
C TYR A 23 7.20 -3.18 1.11
N LEU A 24 6.05 -2.63 1.50
CA LEU A 24 5.79 -1.20 1.43
C LEU A 24 6.70 -0.43 2.41
N VAL A 25 7.39 0.60 1.91
CA VAL A 25 8.23 1.51 2.71
C VAL A 25 7.55 2.86 2.88
N HIS A 26 7.03 3.41 1.78
CA HIS A 26 6.36 4.70 1.80
C HIS A 26 5.21 4.73 0.81
N TYR A 27 4.14 5.42 1.20
CA TYR A 27 2.98 5.67 0.38
C TYR A 27 2.50 7.08 0.69
N ASP A 28 2.57 7.97 -0.31
CA ASP A 28 2.05 9.32 -0.21
C ASP A 28 1.12 9.65 -1.39
N PRO A 29 -0.20 9.51 -1.18
CA PRO A 29 -1.18 9.82 -2.20
C PRO A 29 -1.47 11.31 -2.37
N SER A 30 -0.99 12.19 -1.47
CA SER A 30 -1.24 13.63 -1.62
C SER A 30 -0.54 14.22 -2.85
N THR A 31 0.55 13.57 -3.28
CA THR A 31 1.30 13.92 -4.49
C THR A 31 0.51 13.77 -5.79
N LEU A 32 -0.66 13.12 -5.77
CA LEU A 32 -1.49 12.92 -6.96
C LEU A 32 -1.98 14.24 -7.55
N GLU A 33 -2.40 15.19 -6.71
CA GLU A 33 -2.92 16.49 -7.18
C GLU A 33 -1.81 17.34 -7.81
N ASP A 34 -0.62 17.33 -7.21
CA ASP A 34 0.51 18.16 -7.65
C ASP A 34 1.28 17.57 -8.84
N THR A 35 1.46 16.24 -8.87
CA THR A 35 2.35 15.57 -9.83
C THR A 35 1.62 14.70 -10.85
N GLY A 36 0.33 14.45 -10.65
CA GLY A 36 -0.44 13.48 -11.44
C GLY A 36 -0.08 12.02 -11.16
N SER A 37 0.76 11.75 -10.15
CA SER A 37 1.18 10.40 -9.78
C SER A 37 1.25 10.25 -8.26
N ILE A 38 1.12 9.02 -7.78
CA ILE A 38 1.28 8.71 -6.36
C ILE A 38 2.71 8.25 -6.12
N VAL A 39 3.35 8.79 -5.09
CA VAL A 39 4.63 8.28 -4.60
C VAL A 39 4.40 6.98 -3.83
N LEU A 40 4.95 5.90 -4.34
CA LEU A 40 4.98 4.59 -3.70
C LEU A 40 6.39 4.01 -3.80
N SER A 41 6.97 3.68 -2.65
CA SER A 41 8.25 2.97 -2.57
C SER A 41 8.10 1.65 -1.82
N ALA A 42 8.81 0.63 -2.31
CA ALA A 42 8.83 -0.70 -1.75
C ALA A 42 10.24 -1.29 -1.82
N THR A 43 10.52 -2.25 -0.95
CA THR A 43 11.84 -2.88 -0.79
C THR A 43 11.71 -4.39 -0.69
N ALA A 44 12.75 -5.13 -1.05
CA ALA A 44 12.82 -6.56 -0.80
C ALA A 44 13.19 -6.87 0.66
N ASP A 45 13.79 -5.91 1.37
CA ASP A 45 14.21 -6.09 2.76
C ASP A 45 13.08 -5.77 3.74
N LYS A 46 12.56 -6.81 4.39
CA LYS A 46 11.52 -6.69 5.41
C LYS A 46 11.91 -5.78 6.58
N ALA A 47 13.20 -5.68 6.91
CA ALA A 47 13.66 -4.82 8.00
C ALA A 47 13.50 -3.33 7.70
N GLU A 48 13.51 -2.95 6.42
CA GLU A 48 13.32 -1.57 5.95
C GLU A 48 11.85 -1.21 5.72
N ALA A 49 10.93 -2.18 5.83
CA ALA A 49 9.51 -1.98 5.59
C ALA A 49 8.88 -1.03 6.62
N LYS A 50 7.84 -0.30 6.18
CA LYS A 50 7.00 0.49 7.09
C LYS A 50 6.33 -0.45 8.10
N ARG A 51 6.68 -0.27 9.37
CA ARG A 51 6.08 -0.98 10.49
C ARG A 51 4.79 -0.28 10.91
N TYR A 52 3.72 -1.06 11.02
CA TYR A 52 2.44 -0.60 11.52
C TYR A 52 2.26 -1.14 12.95
N PRO A 53 1.84 -0.30 13.92
CA PRO A 53 1.67 -0.72 15.31
C PRO A 53 0.59 -1.82 15.50
N SER A 54 -0.32 -1.96 14.54
CA SER A 54 -1.39 -2.95 14.58
C SER A 54 -1.91 -3.33 13.18
N LEU A 55 -2.57 -4.49 13.11
CA LEU A 55 -3.32 -4.92 11.92
C LEU A 55 -4.38 -3.89 11.49
N ILE A 56 -5.00 -3.20 12.45
CA ILE A 56 -6.04 -2.22 12.20
C ILE A 56 -5.47 -1.02 11.43
N GLU A 57 -4.32 -0.51 11.87
CA GLU A 57 -3.66 0.64 11.22
C GLU A 57 -3.16 0.29 9.82
N LEU A 58 -2.58 -0.91 9.63
CA LEU A 58 -2.20 -1.37 8.30
C LEU A 58 -3.40 -1.44 7.35
N ARG A 59 -4.52 -2.02 7.82
CA ARG A 59 -5.76 -2.10 7.03
C ARG A 59 -6.36 -0.73 6.74
N ALA A 60 -6.27 0.21 7.68
CA ALA A 60 -6.72 1.58 7.48
C ALA A 60 -5.90 2.28 6.38
N GLU A 61 -4.58 2.10 6.36
CA GLU A 61 -3.73 2.60 5.28
C GLU A 61 -4.07 1.95 3.93
N TRP A 62 -4.17 0.62 3.88
CA TRP A 62 -4.51 -0.10 2.65
C TRP A 62 -5.86 0.34 2.07
N ALA A 63 -6.85 0.60 2.93
CA ALA A 63 -8.18 1.05 2.53
C ALA A 63 -8.32 2.58 2.42
N ARG A 64 -7.24 3.35 2.61
CA ARG A 64 -7.28 4.81 2.65
C ARG A 64 -7.83 5.37 1.33
N SER A 65 -8.91 6.13 1.45
CA SER A 65 -9.48 6.90 0.34
C SER A 65 -8.70 8.19 0.16
N ILE A 66 -8.41 8.54 -1.10
CA ILE A 66 -7.63 9.74 -1.44
C ILE A 66 -8.48 10.80 -2.16
N GLY A 67 -9.75 10.50 -2.38
CA GLY A 67 -10.70 11.39 -3.04
C GLY A 67 -11.83 10.60 -3.66
N GLN A 68 -12.48 11.21 -4.65
CA GLN A 68 -13.49 10.57 -5.49
C GLN A 68 -12.97 10.42 -6.92
N ARG A 69 -13.27 9.27 -7.52
CA ARG A 69 -13.06 9.00 -8.95
C ARG A 69 -14.10 9.76 -9.78
N PRO A 70 -13.87 9.91 -11.10
CA PRO A 70 -14.86 10.50 -12.01
C PRO A 70 -16.24 9.79 -12.01
N ASP A 71 -16.30 8.52 -11.61
CA ASP A 71 -17.55 7.75 -11.47
C ASP A 71 -18.27 7.97 -10.12
N GLY A 72 -17.76 8.87 -9.27
CA GLY A 72 -18.31 9.19 -7.95
C GLY A 72 -17.94 8.20 -6.84
N ARG A 73 -17.21 7.11 -7.16
CA ARG A 73 -16.74 6.15 -6.14
C ARG A 73 -15.50 6.68 -5.44
N GLN A 74 -15.26 6.20 -4.21
CA GLN A 74 -14.02 6.51 -3.50
C GLN A 74 -12.81 5.94 -4.24
N ASP A 75 -11.77 6.76 -4.41
CA ASP A 75 -10.51 6.28 -4.96
C ASP A 75 -9.62 5.72 -3.85
N ARG A 76 -9.29 4.43 -3.96
CA ARG A 76 -8.49 3.68 -2.99
C ARG A 76 -7.34 2.96 -3.71
N PRO A 77 -6.26 3.67 -4.07
CA PRO A 77 -5.22 3.15 -4.95
C PRO A 77 -4.56 1.85 -4.45
N LEU A 78 -4.25 1.78 -3.14
CA LEU A 78 -3.62 0.57 -2.57
C LEU A 78 -4.51 -0.68 -2.64
N THR A 79 -5.83 -0.53 -2.72
CA THR A 79 -6.74 -1.68 -2.89
C THR A 79 -6.67 -2.30 -4.29
N ALA A 80 -5.99 -1.65 -5.25
CA ALA A 80 -5.64 -2.27 -6.51
C ALA A 80 -4.60 -3.39 -6.34
N PHE A 81 -3.86 -3.42 -5.24
CA PHE A 81 -2.92 -4.48 -4.89
C PHE A 81 -3.57 -5.52 -3.97
N THR A 82 -3.31 -6.78 -4.27
CA THR A 82 -3.39 -7.89 -3.32
C THR A 82 -2.22 -7.77 -2.37
N ILE A 83 -2.48 -7.84 -1.06
CA ILE A 83 -1.45 -7.72 -0.02
C ILE A 83 -1.38 -8.96 0.86
N GLU A 84 -0.17 -9.27 1.31
CA GLU A 84 0.11 -10.15 2.44
C GLU A 84 0.44 -9.30 3.67
N ILE A 85 -0.02 -9.75 4.83
CA ILE A 85 0.25 -9.08 6.11
C ILE A 85 1.08 -10.04 6.95
N GLU A 86 2.26 -9.57 7.35
CA GLU A 86 3.22 -10.37 8.09
C GLU A 86 3.56 -9.68 9.42
N ASN A 87 3.96 -10.46 10.43
CA ASN A 87 4.60 -9.90 11.62
C ASN A 87 5.93 -9.24 11.21
N ALA A 88 6.24 -8.12 11.84
CA ALA A 88 7.44 -7.35 11.52
C ALA A 88 8.75 -8.05 11.95
N ASP A 89 8.66 -8.93 12.97
CA ASP A 89 9.76 -9.65 13.65
C ASP A 89 10.99 -8.81 14.07
#